data_AF-A0A6M4P8F9-F1
#
_entry.id   AF-A0A6M4P8F9-F1
#
_cell.length_a   1.000
_cell.length_b   1.000
_cell.length_c   1.000
_cell.angle_alpha   90.00
_cell.angle_beta   90.00
_cell.angle_gamma   90.00
#
_symmetry.space_group_name_H-M   'P 1'
#
loop_
_entity.id
_entity.type
_entity.pdbx_description
1 polymer ?
#
loop_
_entity_poly.entity_id
_entity_poly.type
_entity_poly.pdbx_seq_one_letter_code
_entity_poly.pdbx_strand_id
1 'polypeptide(L)'
;MNKRSKNMKKVNHLRSQKTVAIVDLLDELEEGTGGDFDGFGAWDIKNYQGLKGQLNSYRAQKIAQFLGRNISKQKLSKYSKPKDYAYSLTSKDIAEWLEDNKEGLLRYSDFNMQFMTSIEYVDNET
;
A
#
# COMPACT_ATOMS: atom_id res chain seq x y z
N MET A 1 14.45 -29.34 12.64
CA MET A 1 14.22 -28.23 11.67
C MET A 1 15.51 -27.47 11.40
N ASN A 2 16.00 -27.41 10.16
CA ASN A 2 17.23 -26.69 9.78
C ASN A 2 17.08 -25.16 9.99
N LYS A 3 18.11 -24.51 10.54
CA LYS A 3 18.22 -23.04 10.74
C LYS A 3 17.86 -22.24 9.47
N ARG A 4 18.24 -22.75 8.29
CA ARG A 4 17.86 -22.18 6.99
C ARG A 4 16.35 -22.15 6.76
N SER A 5 15.64 -23.23 7.09
CA SER A 5 14.18 -23.32 6.93
C SER A 5 13.46 -22.35 7.87
N LYS A 6 13.91 -22.23 9.14
CA LYS A 6 13.39 -21.25 10.09
C LYS A 6 13.57 -19.81 9.58
N ASN A 7 14.77 -19.49 9.09
CA ASN A 7 15.06 -18.15 8.55
C ASN A 7 14.22 -17.83 7.31
N MET A 8 14.01 -18.79 6.41
CA MET A 8 13.17 -18.60 5.23
C MET A 8 11.69 -18.36 5.58
N LYS A 9 11.16 -19.07 6.60
CA LYS A 9 9.81 -18.80 7.11
C LYS A 9 9.70 -17.36 7.62
N LYS A 10 10.66 -16.91 8.44
CA LYS A 10 10.70 -15.53 8.96
C LYS A 10 10.77 -14.49 7.83
N VAL A 11 11.62 -14.71 6.83
CA VAL A 11 11.74 -13.79 5.68
C VAL A 11 10.46 -13.74 4.85
N ASN A 12 9.86 -14.89 4.55
CA ASN A 12 8.61 -14.94 3.79
C ASN A 12 7.46 -14.28 4.55
N HIS A 13 7.44 -14.45 5.87
CA HIS A 13 6.47 -13.83 6.74
C HIS A 13 6.56 -12.30 6.71
N LEU A 14 7.76 -11.74 6.94
CA LEU A 14 7.99 -10.30 6.86
C LEU A 14 7.63 -9.72 5.48
N ARG A 15 7.93 -10.46 4.39
CA ARG A 15 7.52 -10.06 3.04
C ARG A 15 6.00 -10.04 2.88
N SER A 16 5.30 -11.00 3.49
CA SER A 16 3.84 -11.06 3.49
C SER A 16 3.24 -9.85 4.20
N GLN A 17 3.71 -9.52 5.40
CA GLN A 17 3.23 -8.36 6.18
C GLN A 17 3.43 -7.04 5.43
N LYS A 18 4.63 -6.82 4.86
CA LYS A 18 4.87 -5.63 4.04
C LYS A 18 3.96 -5.56 2.81
N THR A 19 3.60 -6.72 2.25
CA THR A 19 2.63 -6.78 1.15
C THR A 19 1.23 -6.41 1.62
N VAL A 20 0.84 -6.81 2.84
CA VAL A 20 -0.44 -6.44 3.45
C VAL A 20 -0.49 -4.94 3.68
N ALA A 21 0.51 -4.34 4.33
CA ALA A 21 0.56 -2.90 4.58
C ALA A 21 0.40 -2.04 3.30
N ILE A 22 1.04 -2.43 2.19
CA ILE A 22 0.87 -1.73 0.91
C ILE A 22 -0.54 -1.93 0.33
N VAL A 23 -1.12 -3.12 0.51
CA VAL A 23 -2.48 -3.38 0.06
C VAL A 23 -3.50 -2.57 0.85
N ASP A 24 -3.30 -2.41 2.15
CA ASP A 24 -4.17 -1.61 3.01
C ASP A 24 -4.07 -0.12 2.64
N LEU A 25 -2.85 0.40 2.41
CA LEU A 25 -2.64 1.76 1.88
C LEU A 25 -3.38 1.97 0.55
N LEU A 26 -3.34 0.98 -0.35
CA LEU A 26 -4.06 1.08 -1.62
C LEU A 26 -5.58 1.09 -1.44
N ASP A 27 -6.11 0.39 -0.43
CA ASP A 27 -7.53 0.47 -0.07
C ASP A 27 -7.89 1.87 0.46
N GLU A 28 -7.06 2.44 1.33
CA GLU A 28 -7.26 3.80 1.85
C GLU A 28 -7.33 4.85 0.74
N LEU A 29 -6.45 4.73 -0.28
CA LEU A 29 -6.47 5.59 -1.47
C LEU A 29 -7.74 5.37 -2.31
N GLU A 30 -8.14 4.11 -2.50
CA GLU A 30 -9.30 3.76 -3.30
C GLU A 30 -10.62 4.19 -2.63
N GLU A 31 -10.68 4.16 -1.31
CA GLU A 31 -11.84 4.60 -0.52
C GLU A 31 -11.83 6.10 -0.24
N GLY A 32 -10.65 6.73 -0.32
CA GLY A 32 -10.43 8.15 -0.02
C GLY A 32 -10.56 8.46 1.47
N THR A 33 -10.27 7.50 2.34
CA THR A 33 -10.43 7.61 3.80
C THR A 33 -9.31 8.40 4.45
N GLY A 34 -8.10 8.33 3.89
CA GLY A 34 -6.95 9.10 4.35
C GLY A 34 -6.08 8.40 5.36
N GLY A 35 -6.21 7.08 5.47
CA GLY A 35 -5.36 6.22 6.27
C GLY A 35 -5.36 6.42 7.78
N ASP A 36 -4.61 5.53 8.43
CA ASP A 36 -4.51 5.45 9.89
C ASP A 36 -3.43 6.41 10.45
N PHE A 37 -3.29 6.45 11.79
CA PHE A 37 -2.26 7.23 12.51
C PHE A 37 -2.29 8.74 12.25
N ASP A 38 -3.39 9.38 12.69
CA ASP A 38 -3.72 10.80 12.44
C ASP A 38 -3.95 11.14 10.95
N GLY A 39 -3.94 10.12 10.10
CA GLY A 39 -4.21 10.17 8.68
C GLY A 39 -3.12 10.84 7.86
N PHE A 40 -3.24 10.74 6.55
CA PHE A 40 -2.35 11.25 5.51
C PHE A 40 -2.01 12.74 5.70
N GLY A 41 -2.92 13.54 6.26
CA GLY A 41 -2.67 14.94 6.59
C GLY A 41 -1.51 15.14 7.56
N ALA A 42 -1.36 14.28 8.58
CA ALA A 42 -0.24 14.34 9.53
C ALA A 42 1.12 14.01 8.88
N TRP A 43 1.09 13.39 7.71
CA TRP A 43 2.26 13.00 6.92
C TRP A 43 2.50 13.90 5.72
N ASP A 44 1.81 15.05 5.65
CA ASP A 44 1.85 16.00 4.52
C ASP A 44 1.41 15.40 3.16
N ILE A 45 0.62 14.32 3.20
CA ILE A 45 0.01 13.71 2.01
C ILE A 45 -1.32 14.41 1.74
N LYS A 46 -1.39 15.12 0.62
CA LYS A 46 -2.47 16.03 0.24
C LYS A 46 -3.35 15.44 -0.86
N ASN A 47 -4.59 15.92 -0.93
CA ASN A 47 -5.53 15.65 -2.02
C ASN A 47 -5.82 14.15 -2.29
N TYR A 48 -5.58 13.28 -1.32
CA TYR A 48 -5.76 11.84 -1.46
C TYR A 48 -7.22 11.44 -1.74
N GLN A 49 -8.18 12.26 -1.31
CA GLN A 49 -9.61 12.02 -1.60
C GLN A 49 -9.90 12.05 -3.10
N GLY A 50 -9.08 12.74 -3.90
CA GLY A 50 -9.17 12.75 -5.36
C GLY A 50 -8.86 11.39 -6.00
N LEU A 51 -8.21 10.48 -5.28
CA LEU A 51 -7.92 9.12 -5.75
C LEU A 51 -9.05 8.13 -5.49
N LYS A 52 -10.11 8.54 -4.77
CA LYS A 52 -11.26 7.68 -4.50
C LYS A 52 -11.86 7.14 -5.80
N GLY A 53 -11.99 5.82 -5.89
CA GLY A 53 -12.51 5.13 -7.07
C GLY A 53 -11.56 5.10 -8.28
N GLN A 54 -10.39 5.73 -8.19
CA GLN A 54 -9.52 5.92 -9.35
C GLN A 54 -8.61 4.73 -9.63
N LEU A 55 -8.55 3.74 -8.74
CA LEU A 55 -7.64 2.62 -8.90
C LEU A 55 -8.26 1.49 -9.75
N ASN A 56 -7.38 0.89 -10.53
CA ASN A 56 -7.55 -0.43 -11.10
C ASN A 56 -6.27 -1.23 -10.87
N SER A 57 -6.24 -2.51 -11.24
CA SER A 57 -5.08 -3.36 -10.99
C SER A 57 -3.78 -2.79 -11.60
N TYR A 58 -3.86 -2.07 -12.73
CA TYR A 58 -2.68 -1.46 -13.33
C TYR A 58 -2.18 -0.26 -12.51
N ARG A 59 -3.08 0.66 -12.12
CA ARG A 59 -2.75 1.84 -11.33
C ARG A 59 -2.29 1.48 -9.92
N ALA A 60 -2.97 0.54 -9.28
CA ALA A 60 -2.58 0.00 -7.99
C ALA A 60 -1.17 -0.64 -8.03
N GLN A 61 -0.86 -1.39 -9.10
CA GLN A 61 0.48 -1.94 -9.30
C GLN A 61 1.55 -0.84 -9.46
N LYS A 62 1.22 0.27 -10.15
CA LYS A 62 2.15 1.40 -10.31
C LYS A 62 2.44 2.11 -8.99
N ILE A 63 1.42 2.35 -8.18
CA ILE A 63 1.58 2.92 -6.84
C ILE A 63 2.41 1.98 -5.95
N ALA A 64 2.10 0.68 -5.95
CA ALA A 64 2.89 -0.28 -5.18
C ALA A 64 4.37 -0.31 -5.61
N GLN A 65 4.64 -0.23 -6.92
CA GLN A 65 6.01 -0.17 -7.45
C GLN A 65 6.75 1.09 -7.05
N PHE A 66 6.05 2.23 -7.04
CA PHE A 66 6.60 3.49 -6.52
C PHE A 66 7.02 3.34 -5.04
N LEU A 67 6.25 2.60 -4.25
CA LEU A 67 6.56 2.24 -2.86
C LEU A 67 7.51 1.03 -2.73
N GLY A 68 8.19 0.63 -3.81
CA GLY A 68 9.22 -0.41 -3.80
C GLY A 68 8.71 -1.85 -3.73
N ARG A 69 7.45 -2.12 -4.11
CA ARG A 69 6.83 -3.45 -4.05
C ARG A 69 6.17 -3.87 -5.36
N ASN A 70 6.19 -5.19 -5.58
CA ASN A 70 5.37 -5.82 -6.61
C ASN A 70 4.29 -6.64 -5.93
N ILE A 71 3.03 -6.41 -6.29
CA ILE A 71 1.87 -7.11 -5.72
C ILE A 71 1.37 -8.12 -6.76
N SER A 72 0.94 -9.28 -6.30
CA SER A 72 0.42 -10.30 -7.20
C SER A 72 -0.89 -9.83 -7.84
N LYS A 73 -1.10 -10.20 -9.11
CA LYS A 73 -2.34 -9.89 -9.84
C LYS A 73 -3.60 -10.34 -9.09
N GLN A 74 -3.54 -11.48 -8.40
CA GLN A 74 -4.64 -12.00 -7.60
C GLN A 74 -5.03 -11.05 -6.45
N LYS A 75 -4.06 -10.42 -5.78
CA LYS A 75 -4.37 -9.43 -4.73
C LYS A 75 -4.92 -8.13 -5.30
N LEU A 76 -4.53 -7.77 -6.52
CA LEU A 76 -4.97 -6.54 -7.19
C LEU A 76 -6.29 -6.69 -7.94
N SER A 77 -6.85 -7.89 -8.07
CA SER A 77 -8.09 -8.11 -8.83
C SER A 77 -9.30 -7.44 -8.19
N LYS A 78 -9.24 -7.16 -6.87
CA LYS A 78 -10.29 -6.42 -6.15
C LYS A 78 -10.50 -4.99 -6.67
N TYR A 79 -9.49 -4.39 -7.28
CA TYR A 79 -9.60 -3.06 -7.90
C TYR A 79 -10.21 -3.11 -9.32
N SER A 80 -10.62 -4.27 -9.81
CA SER A 80 -11.21 -4.37 -11.15
C SER A 80 -12.54 -3.61 -11.19
N LYS A 81 -12.71 -2.77 -12.20
CA LYS A 81 -13.94 -2.02 -12.44
C LYS A 81 -14.75 -2.63 -13.58
N PRO A 82 -16.07 -2.37 -13.64
CA PRO A 82 -16.88 -2.64 -14.82
C PRO A 82 -16.27 -2.03 -16.10
N LYS A 83 -16.59 -2.61 -17.26
CA LYS A 83 -16.00 -2.21 -18.55
C LYS A 83 -16.30 -0.76 -18.93
N ASP A 84 -17.44 -0.25 -18.49
CA ASP A 84 -17.97 1.09 -18.73
C ASP A 84 -17.61 2.09 -17.62
N TYR A 85 -16.81 1.67 -16.62
CA TYR A 85 -16.35 2.57 -15.57
C TYR A 85 -15.45 3.67 -16.13
N ALA A 86 -15.88 4.91 -15.97
CA ALA A 86 -15.12 6.08 -16.35
C ALA A 86 -14.27 6.59 -15.18
N TYR A 87 -12.96 6.59 -15.35
CA TYR A 87 -12.04 7.24 -14.42
C TYR A 87 -12.01 8.74 -14.71
N SER A 88 -12.00 9.57 -13.66
CA SER A 88 -11.81 11.01 -13.81
C SER A 88 -10.34 11.38 -13.93
N LEU A 89 -9.44 10.55 -13.38
CA LEU A 89 -7.99 10.73 -13.48
C LEU A 89 -7.41 9.82 -14.56
N THR A 90 -6.38 10.32 -15.23
CA THR A 90 -5.48 9.55 -16.09
C THR A 90 -4.38 8.88 -15.26
N SER A 91 -3.63 7.96 -15.88
CA SER A 91 -2.45 7.37 -15.23
C SER A 91 -1.34 8.41 -15.00
N LYS A 92 -1.32 9.49 -15.78
CA LYS A 92 -0.37 10.58 -15.62
C LYS A 92 -0.69 11.40 -14.37
N ASP A 93 -1.97 11.71 -14.14
CA ASP A 93 -2.41 12.46 -12.95
C ASP A 93 -2.06 11.70 -11.66
N ILE A 94 -2.20 10.37 -11.67
CA ILE A 94 -1.77 9.53 -10.53
C ILE A 94 -0.25 9.59 -10.34
N ALA A 95 0.53 9.57 -11.42
CA ALA A 95 1.99 9.65 -11.33
C ALA A 95 2.46 11.01 -10.81
N GLU A 96 1.81 12.10 -11.23
CA GLU A 96 2.06 13.46 -10.72
C GLU A 96 1.71 13.54 -9.23
N TRP A 97 0.54 13.04 -8.83
CA TRP A 97 0.16 12.99 -7.41
C TRP A 97 1.16 12.20 -6.55
N LEU A 98 1.70 11.09 -7.05
CA LEU A 98 2.72 10.32 -6.34
C LEU A 98 4.00 11.12 -6.11
N GLU A 99 4.45 11.89 -7.11
CA GLU A 99 5.67 12.69 -6.99
C GLU A 99 5.45 13.90 -6.07
N ASP A 100 4.29 14.57 -6.17
CA ASP A 100 3.92 15.69 -5.29
C ASP A 100 3.86 15.28 -3.81
N ASN A 101 3.54 14.01 -3.52
CA ASN A 101 3.40 13.47 -2.17
C ASN A 101 4.51 12.50 -1.78
N LYS A 102 5.60 12.44 -2.55
CA LYS A 102 6.64 11.41 -2.44
C LYS A 102 7.21 11.23 -1.05
N GLU A 103 7.66 12.32 -0.42
CA GLU A 103 8.32 12.24 0.88
C GLU A 103 7.36 11.75 1.97
N GLY A 104 6.13 12.27 1.98
CA GLY A 104 5.08 11.87 2.90
C GLY A 104 4.69 10.40 2.71
N LEU A 105 4.47 9.98 1.47
CA LEU A 105 4.12 8.59 1.12
C LEU A 105 5.20 7.59 1.51
N LEU A 106 6.46 7.89 1.22
CA LEU A 106 7.56 6.99 1.57
C LEU A 106 7.68 6.86 3.09
N ARG A 107 7.60 7.98 3.83
CA ARG A 107 7.64 7.96 5.29
C ARG A 107 6.45 7.22 5.92
N TYR A 108 5.23 7.50 5.46
CA TYR A 108 4.02 6.82 5.96
C TYR A 108 4.06 5.33 5.66
N SER A 109 4.42 4.96 4.42
CA SER A 109 4.56 3.56 4.00
C SER A 109 5.62 2.82 4.81
N ASP A 110 6.79 3.44 5.05
CA ASP A 110 7.84 2.87 5.89
C ASP A 110 7.39 2.70 7.34
N PHE A 111 6.69 3.69 7.91
CA PHE A 111 6.12 3.60 9.25
C PHE A 111 5.08 2.47 9.35
N ASN A 112 4.10 2.44 8.44
CA ASN A 112 3.03 1.45 8.44
C ASN A 112 3.60 0.03 8.26
N MET A 113 4.57 -0.15 7.35
CA MET A 113 5.29 -1.41 7.21
C MET A 113 6.04 -1.82 8.48
N GLN A 114 6.68 -0.88 9.19
CA GLN A 114 7.39 -1.17 10.44
C GLN A 114 6.41 -1.58 11.53
N PHE A 115 5.32 -0.82 11.70
CA PHE A 115 4.27 -1.09 12.68
C PHE A 115 3.62 -2.46 12.48
N MET A 116 3.22 -2.79 11.25
CA MET A 116 2.68 -4.11 10.91
C MET A 116 3.67 -5.24 11.20
N THR A 117 4.97 -5.01 11.03
CA THR A 117 5.99 -6.01 11.36
C THR A 117 6.36 -6.05 12.84
N SER A 118 6.01 -5.03 13.64
CA SER A 118 6.36 -4.94 15.06
C SER A 118 5.24 -5.42 15.99
N ILE A 119 3.96 -5.19 15.65
CA ILE A 119 2.81 -5.66 16.44
C ILE A 119 2.94 -7.16 16.74
N GLU A 120 3.34 -7.94 15.73
CA GLU A 120 3.37 -9.39 15.85
C GLU A 120 4.61 -9.93 16.59
N TYR A 121 5.65 -9.12 16.86
CA TYR A 121 6.70 -9.53 17.80
C TYR A 121 6.17 -9.56 19.23
N VAL A 122 5.18 -8.74 19.56
CA VAL A 122 4.55 -8.73 20.88
C VAL A 122 3.68 -9.97 21.08
N ASP A 123 2.95 -10.41 20.03
CA ASP A 123 2.08 -11.59 20.10
C ASP A 123 2.83 -12.94 20.06
N ASN A 124 4.12 -12.96 19.72
CA ASN A 124 4.95 -14.17 19.71
C ASN A 124 5.86 -14.32 20.96
N GLU A 125 5.78 -13.39 21.92
CA GLU A 125 6.52 -13.42 23.20
C GLU A 125 5.63 -13.65 24.44
N THR A 126 4.32 -13.83 24.27
CA THR A 126 3.36 -14.30 25.30
C THR A 126 2.96 -15.74 25.08
#